data_AF-A0A7C1R563-F1
#
_entry.id   AF-A0A7C1R563-F1
#
_cell.length_a   1.000
_cell.length_b   1.000
_cell.length_c   1.000
_cell.angle_alpha   90.00
_cell.angle_beta   90.00
_cell.angle_gamma   90.00
#
_symmetry.space_group_name_H-M   'P 1'
#
loop_
_entity.id
_entity.type
_entity.pdbx_description
1 polymer ?
#
loop_
_entity_poly.entity_id
_entity_poly.type
_entity_poly.pdbx_seq_one_letter_code
_entity_poly.pdbx_strand_id
1 'polypeptide(L)'
;MDKKEILFGLMAAIFFAMVLSPFASPWPDGLEKVAQDKGFLEKGEVEPIFSSPIPDYAWPHFKSEKLATSFAGVAGTLLVFGMGYGLAALIRRRQIQ
;
A
#
# COMPACT_ATOMS: atom_id res chain seq x y z
N MET A 1 0.76 -5.47 -24.40
CA MET A 1 -0.30 -5.05 -23.47
C MET A 1 -0.89 -3.75 -23.99
N ASP A 2 -2.17 -3.79 -24.29
CA ASP A 2 -2.88 -2.62 -24.76
C ASP A 2 -3.06 -1.62 -23.62
N LYS A 3 -3.12 -0.32 -23.94
CA LYS A 3 -3.37 0.74 -22.94
C LYS A 3 -4.67 0.47 -22.16
N LYS A 4 -5.65 -0.19 -22.78
CA LYS A 4 -6.93 -0.57 -22.17
C LYS A 4 -6.75 -1.59 -21.05
N GLU A 5 -5.88 -2.59 -21.23
CA GLU A 5 -5.60 -3.62 -20.23
C GLU A 5 -4.88 -3.02 -19.02
N ILE A 6 -3.91 -2.14 -19.27
CA ILE A 6 -3.19 -1.40 -18.22
C ILE A 6 -4.16 -0.54 -17.40
N LEU A 7 -5.04 0.19 -18.09
CA LEU A 7 -6.04 1.04 -17.43
C LEU A 7 -7.03 0.19 -16.62
N PHE A 8 -7.49 -0.93 -17.16
CA PHE A 8 -8.39 -1.84 -16.47
C PHE A 8 -7.75 -2.40 -15.19
N GLY A 9 -6.50 -2.88 -15.29
CA GLY A 9 -5.76 -3.37 -14.13
C GLY A 9 -5.56 -2.30 -13.06
N LEU A 10 -5.25 -1.05 -13.46
CA LEU A 10 -5.12 0.07 -12.53
C LEU A 10 -6.45 0.40 -11.85
N MET A 11 -7.55 0.44 -12.60
CA MET A 11 -8.89 0.69 -12.04
C MET A 11 -9.29 -0.40 -11.06
N ALA A 12 -9.03 -1.67 -11.37
CA ALA A 12 -9.27 -2.78 -10.46
C ALA A 12 -8.45 -2.61 -9.17
N ALA A 13 -7.15 -2.33 -9.27
CA ALA A 13 -6.28 -2.12 -8.11
C ALA A 13 -6.77 -0.97 -7.22
N ILE A 14 -7.16 0.16 -7.82
CA ILE A 14 -7.73 1.31 -7.09
C ILE A 14 -9.04 0.92 -6.41
N PHE A 15 -9.91 0.16 -7.08
CA PHE A 15 -11.16 -0.33 -6.48
C PHE A 15 -10.89 -1.18 -5.23
N PHE A 16 -9.96 -2.13 -5.31
CA PHE A 16 -9.57 -2.95 -4.16
C PHE A 16 -8.99 -2.09 -3.02
N ALA A 17 -8.09 -1.17 -3.35
CA ALA A 17 -7.46 -0.27 -2.39
C ALA A 17 -8.47 0.67 -1.72
N MET A 18 -9.45 1.18 -2.45
CA MET A 18 -10.43 2.13 -1.92
C MET A 18 -11.56 1.44 -1.16
N VAL A 19 -12.09 0.34 -1.70
CA VAL A 19 -13.35 -0.27 -1.24
C VAL A 19 -13.13 -1.45 -0.32
N LEU A 20 -12.16 -2.33 -0.59
CA LEU A 20 -11.97 -3.54 0.21
C LEU A 20 -11.00 -3.34 1.37
N SER A 21 -9.93 -2.54 1.20
CA SER A 21 -8.93 -2.30 2.25
C SER A 21 -9.50 -1.81 3.59
N PRO A 22 -10.55 -0.96 3.67
CA PRO A 22 -11.08 -0.48 4.94
C PRO A 22 -11.85 -1.54 5.74
N PHE A 23 -12.09 -2.70 5.13
CA PHE A 23 -12.72 -3.86 5.74
C PHE A 23 -11.70 -4.96 6.03
N ALA A 24 -10.41 -4.62 6.07
CA ALA A 24 -9.37 -5.52 6.53
C ALA A 24 -9.70 -6.05 7.93
N SER A 25 -9.34 -7.31 8.16
CA SER A 25 -9.56 -8.00 9.43
C SER A 25 -8.81 -7.29 10.57
N PRO A 26 -9.45 -7.08 11.74
CA PRO A 26 -8.78 -6.54 12.93
C PRO A 26 -7.98 -7.61 13.70
N TRP A 27 -8.07 -8.88 13.30
CA TRP A 27 -7.35 -9.96 13.96
C TRP A 27 -5.86 -9.97 13.57
N PRO A 28 -4.97 -10.40 14.48
CA PRO A 28 -3.54 -10.42 14.19
C PRO A 28 -3.27 -11.34 13.01
N ASP A 29 -2.35 -10.92 12.16
CA ASP A 29 -1.91 -11.73 11.04
C ASP A 29 -1.08 -12.95 11.51
N GLY A 30 -0.66 -13.80 10.58
CA GLY A 30 0.10 -14.99 10.92
C GLY A 30 1.45 -14.70 11.59
N LEU A 31 2.09 -13.58 11.26
CA LEU A 31 3.37 -13.19 11.85
C LEU A 31 3.16 -12.66 13.26
N GLU A 32 2.18 -11.77 13.45
CA GLU A 32 1.81 -11.23 14.75
C GLU A 32 1.29 -12.31 15.69
N LYS A 33 0.47 -13.25 15.21
CA LYS A 33 0.01 -14.40 16.00
C LYS A 33 1.17 -15.24 16.51
N VAL A 34 2.10 -15.60 15.65
CA VAL A 34 3.29 -16.37 16.06
C VAL A 34 4.15 -15.57 17.04
N ALA A 35 4.33 -14.27 16.80
CA ALA A 35 5.08 -13.40 17.70
C ALA A 35 4.42 -13.26 19.07
N GLN A 36 3.09 -13.19 19.12
CA GLN A 36 2.30 -13.18 20.35
C GLN A 36 2.45 -14.52 21.09
N ASP A 37 2.24 -15.65 20.42
CA ASP A 37 2.31 -17.00 21.00
C ASP A 37 3.70 -17.35 21.54
N LYS A 38 4.75 -16.80 20.92
CA LYS A 38 6.15 -17.00 21.31
C LYS A 38 6.69 -15.90 22.23
N GLY A 39 5.89 -14.90 22.58
CA GLY A 39 6.24 -13.84 23.53
C GLY A 39 7.33 -12.88 23.03
N PHE A 40 7.41 -12.61 21.72
CA PHE A 40 8.38 -11.66 21.15
C PHE A 40 7.76 -10.52 20.34
N LEU A 41 6.43 -10.33 20.43
CA LEU A 41 5.71 -9.27 19.71
C LEU A 41 6.34 -7.87 19.92
N GLU A 42 6.70 -7.53 21.16
CA GLU A 42 7.32 -6.24 21.52
C GLU A 42 8.64 -5.95 20.78
N LYS A 43 9.34 -6.97 20.29
CA LYS A 43 10.57 -6.77 19.49
C LYS A 43 10.28 -6.18 18.11
N GLY A 44 9.04 -6.28 17.63
CA GLY A 44 8.59 -5.69 16.37
C GLY A 44 8.08 -4.26 16.50
N GLU A 45 7.72 -3.82 17.72
CA GLU A 45 7.16 -2.48 18.00
C GLU A 45 8.23 -1.43 18.32
N VAL A 46 9.50 -1.69 17.97
CA VAL A 46 10.59 -0.74 18.20
C VAL A 46 10.37 0.51 17.37
N GLU A 47 10.54 1.69 17.97
CA GLU A 47 10.43 2.95 17.24
C GLU A 47 11.33 2.94 16.00
N PRO A 48 10.77 3.20 14.82
CA PRO A 48 11.52 3.11 13.59
C PRO A 48 12.57 4.24 13.52
N ILE A 49 13.74 3.93 12.99
CA ILE A 49 14.85 4.90 12.78
C ILE A 49 14.37 6.08 11.92
N PHE A 50 13.40 5.85 11.04
CA PHE A 50 12.74 6.87 10.22
C PHE A 50 11.23 6.80 10.42
N SER A 51 10.61 7.92 10.76
CA SER A 51 9.15 8.01 10.83
C SER A 51 8.53 7.82 9.44
N SER A 52 7.62 6.87 9.32
CA SER A 52 6.82 6.69 8.11
C SER A 52 5.97 7.94 7.84
N PRO A 53 5.82 8.37 6.58
CA PRO A 53 4.91 9.47 6.23
C PRO A 53 3.43 9.17 6.58
N ILE A 54 3.04 7.89 6.60
CA ILE A 54 1.67 7.44 6.89
C ILE A 54 1.78 6.17 7.76
N PRO A 55 2.13 6.29 9.06
CA PRO A 55 2.24 5.14 9.95
C PRO A 55 0.86 4.50 10.14
N ASP A 56 0.81 3.17 10.12
CA ASP A 56 -0.41 2.37 10.32
C ASP A 56 -1.60 2.79 9.43
N TYR A 57 -1.31 3.31 8.23
CA TYR A 57 -2.29 3.87 7.31
C TYR A 57 -3.11 5.04 7.91
N ALA A 58 -2.66 5.60 9.03
CA ALA A 58 -3.26 6.74 9.69
C ALA A 58 -2.83 8.03 8.99
N TRP A 59 -3.82 8.75 8.46
CA TRP A 59 -3.61 10.01 7.77
C TRP A 59 -4.07 11.17 8.65
N PRO A 60 -3.21 12.17 8.94
CA PRO A 60 -3.42 13.14 10.03
C PRO A 60 -4.69 14.01 9.91
N HIS A 61 -5.28 14.08 8.71
CA HIS A 61 -6.47 14.88 8.43
C HIS A 61 -7.79 14.08 8.46
N PHE A 62 -7.72 12.76 8.60
CA PHE A 62 -8.91 11.90 8.61
C PHE A 62 -9.20 11.40 10.02
N LYS A 63 -10.43 11.66 10.50
CA LYS A 63 -10.91 11.16 11.79
C LYS A 63 -11.41 9.71 11.75
N SER A 64 -11.69 9.21 10.55
CA SER A 64 -12.18 7.84 10.32
C SER A 64 -11.02 6.98 9.82
N GLU A 65 -10.65 5.98 10.60
CA GLU A 65 -9.61 5.00 10.24
C GLU A 65 -9.87 4.38 8.87
N LYS A 66 -11.13 4.01 8.59
CA LYS A 66 -11.53 3.44 7.30
C LYS A 66 -11.22 4.35 6.12
N LEU A 67 -11.50 5.65 6.27
CA LEU A 67 -11.20 6.63 5.22
C LEU A 67 -9.69 6.84 5.09
N ALA A 68 -8.98 6.90 6.21
CA ALA A 68 -7.52 7.01 6.20
C ALA A 68 -6.88 5.82 5.46
N THR A 69 -7.31 4.59 5.75
CA THR A 69 -6.85 3.36 5.09
C THR A 69 -7.16 3.36 3.59
N SER A 70 -8.37 3.74 3.18
CA SER A 70 -8.71 3.90 1.74
C SER A 70 -7.73 4.85 1.04
N PHE A 71 -7.52 6.04 1.62
CA PHE A 71 -6.67 7.07 1.02
C PHE A 71 -5.21 6.65 0.97
N ALA A 72 -4.69 6.06 2.05
CA ALA A 72 -3.34 5.54 2.09
C ALA A 72 -3.13 4.44 1.04
N GLY A 73 -4.09 3.52 0.90
CA GLY A 73 -4.06 2.46 -0.11
C GLY A 73 -4.05 3.00 -1.54
N VAL A 74 -4.91 3.97 -1.85
CA VAL A 74 -4.96 4.60 -3.19
C VAL A 74 -3.67 5.38 -3.48
N ALA A 75 -3.18 6.16 -2.52
CA ALA A 75 -1.95 6.94 -2.66
C ALA A 75 -0.74 6.03 -2.92
N GLY A 76 -0.58 4.96 -2.12
CA GLY A 76 0.48 3.96 -2.30
C GLY A 76 0.38 3.25 -3.65
N THR A 77 -0.83 2.85 -4.06
CA THR A 77 -1.06 2.19 -5.36
C THR A 77 -0.64 3.08 -6.52
N LEU A 78 -1.06 4.35 -6.52
CA LEU A 78 -0.70 5.31 -7.57
C LEU A 78 0.81 5.60 -7.59
N LEU A 79 1.44 5.69 -6.42
CA LEU A 79 2.87 5.93 -6.31
C LEU A 79 3.67 4.77 -6.91
N VAL A 80 3.39 3.53 -6.51
CA VAL A 80 4.11 2.35 -7.02
C VAL A 80 3.84 2.15 -8.51
N PHE A 81 2.58 2.28 -8.95
CA PHE A 81 2.23 2.16 -10.36
C PHE A 81 2.92 3.25 -11.19
N GLY A 82 2.91 4.51 -10.73
CA GLY A 82 3.55 5.62 -11.40
C GLY A 82 5.06 5.43 -11.54
N MET A 83 5.73 4.97 -10.48
CA MET A 83 7.16 4.65 -10.50
C MET A 83 7.47 3.51 -11.48
N GLY A 84 6.74 2.40 -11.39
CA GLY A 84 6.95 1.24 -12.27
C GLY A 84 6.69 1.56 -13.74
N TYR A 85 5.55 2.19 -14.03
CA TYR A 85 5.20 2.60 -15.40
C TYR A 85 6.18 3.66 -15.95
N GLY A 86 6.60 4.62 -15.11
CA GLY A 86 7.58 5.63 -15.46
C GLY A 86 8.95 5.03 -15.80
N LEU A 87 9.44 4.10 -14.97
CA LEU A 87 10.68 3.35 -15.24
C LEU A 87 10.59 2.55 -16.53
N ALA A 88 9.50 1.81 -16.73
CA ALA A 88 9.28 1.04 -17.96
C ALA A 88 9.25 1.97 -19.20
N ALA A 89 8.62 3.14 -19.10
CA ALA A 89 8.60 4.12 -20.17
C ALA A 89 9.99 4.71 -20.46
N LEU A 90 10.81 4.97 -19.43
CA LEU A 90 12.17 5.48 -19.57
C LEU A 90 13.09 4.44 -20.24
N ILE A 91 13.00 3.18 -19.82
CA ILE A 91 13.77 2.08 -20.41
C ILE A 91 13.39 1.88 -21.88
N ARG A 92 12.09 1.87 -22.21
CA ARG A 92 11.63 1.74 -23.60
C ARG A 92 12.13 2.87 -24.50
N ARG A 93 12.19 4.11 -24.00
CA ARG A 93 12.73 5.25 -24.76
C ARG A 93 14.21 5.09 -25.10
N ARG A 94 15.00 4.45 -24.23
CA ARG A 94 16.44 4.19 -24.45
C ARG A 94 16.73 3.05 -25.44
N GLN A 95 15.77 2.17 -25.71
CA GLN A 95 15.94 1.09 -26.68
C GLN A 95 15.57 1.49 -28.12
N ILE A 96 14.84 2.59 -28.28
CA ILE A 96 14.42 3.12 -29.59
C ILE A 96 15.41 4.17 -30.11
N GLN A 97 16.28 4.69 -29.23
CA GLN A 97 17.45 5.51 -29.59
C GLN A 97 18.68 4.62 -29.69
#